data_AF-A0A6P1VSZ4-F1
#
_entry.id   AF-A0A6P1VSZ4-F1
#
_cell.length_a   1.000
_cell.length_b   1.000
_cell.length_c   1.000
_cell.angle_alpha   90.00
_cell.angle_beta   90.00
_cell.angle_gamma   90.00
#
_symmetry.space_group_name_H-M   'P 1'
#
loop_
_entity.id
_entity.type
_entity.pdbx_description
1 polymer ?
#
loop_
_entity_poly.entity_id
_entity_poly.type
_entity_poly.pdbx_seq_one_letter_code
_entity_poly.pdbx_strand_id
1 'polypeptide(L)'
;MNNDRIQQLIRFVQEEPGEPFNVYALAMEYMNGQPKQAKDYFDQLLTEHPDYLPTYYHAAALYTDLDERDKAAELYEKGIELAREQNNQKALQELQRAQQAFEDDEDEW
;
A
#
# COMPACT_ATOMS: atom_id res chain seq x y z
N MET A 1 -11.81 7.18 -9.76
CA MET A 1 -11.02 6.46 -10.78
C MET A 1 -10.98 7.30 -12.05
N ASN A 2 -9.80 7.75 -12.49
CA ASN A 2 -9.65 8.57 -13.70
C ASN A 2 -9.00 7.75 -14.82
N ASN A 3 -9.78 7.40 -15.85
CA ASN A 3 -9.33 6.50 -16.91
C ASN A 3 -8.17 7.07 -17.75
N ASP A 4 -8.13 8.37 -18.01
CA ASP A 4 -7.03 8.99 -18.78
C ASP A 4 -5.73 8.93 -17.97
N ARG A 5 -5.82 9.17 -16.65
CA ARG A 5 -4.69 9.07 -15.73
C ARG A 5 -4.16 7.64 -15.64
N ILE A 6 -5.06 6.65 -15.57
CA ILE A 6 -4.69 5.22 -15.56
C ILE A 6 -3.94 4.85 -16.85
N GLN A 7 -4.45 5.25 -18.03
CA GLN A 7 -3.78 4.93 -19.29
C GLN A 7 -2.39 5.56 -19.38
N GLN A 8 -2.21 6.76 -18.83
CA GLN A 8 -0.90 7.41 -18.74
C GLN A 8 0.05 6.64 -17.81
N LEU A 9 -0.41 6.27 -16.62
CA LEU A 9 0.38 5.54 -15.63
C LEU A 9 0.78 4.14 -16.11
N ILE A 10 -0.10 3.45 -16.84
CA ILE A 10 0.23 2.15 -17.48
C ILE A 10 1.42 2.31 -18.44
N ARG A 11 1.47 3.39 -19.22
CA ARG A 11 2.62 3.65 -20.10
C ARG A 11 3.88 3.90 -19.31
N PHE A 12 3.81 4.68 -18.23
CA PHE A 12 4.98 4.92 -17.37
C PHE A 12 5.50 3.65 -16.71
N VAL A 13 4.62 2.74 -16.26
CA VAL A 13 5.03 1.43 -15.75
C VAL A 13 5.70 0.57 -16.83
N GLN A 14 5.26 0.66 -18.09
CA GLN A 14 5.88 -0.07 -19.20
C GLN A 14 7.24 0.52 -19.61
N GLU A 15 7.38 1.85 -19.59
CA GLU A 15 8.61 2.55 -19.96
C GLU A 15 9.66 2.49 -18.85
N GLU A 16 9.22 2.52 -17.58
CA GLU A 16 10.05 2.57 -16.38
C GLU A 16 9.59 1.51 -15.36
N PRO A 17 9.72 0.20 -15.65
CA PRO A 17 9.21 -0.86 -14.79
C PRO A 17 9.90 -0.96 -13.43
N GLY A 18 11.08 -0.34 -13.28
CA GLY A 18 11.80 -0.28 -12.01
C GLY A 18 11.52 0.96 -11.17
N GLU A 19 10.62 1.85 -11.61
CA GLU A 19 10.24 3.05 -10.85
C GLU A 19 9.02 2.76 -9.97
N PRO A 20 9.21 2.53 -8.65
CA PRO A 20 8.12 2.13 -7.76
C PRO A 20 7.04 3.20 -7.65
N PHE A 21 7.37 4.49 -7.84
CA PHE A 21 6.37 5.54 -7.83
C PHE A 21 5.29 5.36 -8.90
N ASN A 22 5.65 4.89 -10.11
CA ASN A 22 4.70 4.71 -11.20
C ASN A 22 3.71 3.57 -10.89
N VAL A 23 4.21 2.45 -10.36
CA VAL A 23 3.38 1.30 -9.94
C VAL A 23 2.48 1.71 -8.76
N TYR A 24 3.02 2.44 -7.80
CA TYR A 24 2.27 2.95 -6.65
C TYR A 24 1.16 3.91 -7.06
N ALA A 25 1.45 4.90 -7.91
CA ALA A 25 0.45 5.84 -8.40
C ALA A 25 -0.67 5.11 -9.16
N LEU A 26 -0.34 4.04 -9.90
CA LEU A 26 -1.31 3.21 -10.59
C LEU A 26 -2.19 2.42 -9.61
N ALA A 27 -1.59 1.82 -8.57
CA ALA A 27 -2.32 1.12 -7.50
C ALA A 27 -3.35 2.06 -6.84
N MET A 28 -2.94 3.29 -6.51
CA MET A 28 -3.78 4.30 -5.89
C MET A 28 -4.99 4.69 -6.76
N GLU A 29 -4.84 4.79 -8.08
CA GLU A 29 -5.97 5.07 -8.99
C GLU A 29 -7.03 3.95 -8.99
N TYR A 30 -6.59 2.70 -8.79
CA TYR A 30 -7.47 1.54 -8.77
C TYR A 30 -8.19 1.32 -7.43
N MET A 31 -7.66 1.81 -6.30
CA MET A 31 -8.19 1.53 -4.95
C MET A 31 -9.72 1.69 -4.82
N ASN A 32 -10.27 2.81 -5.29
CA ASN A 32 -11.68 3.15 -5.09
C ASN A 32 -12.66 2.51 -6.08
N GLY A 33 -12.16 1.83 -7.13
CA GLY A 33 -13.03 1.30 -8.20
C GLY A 33 -12.80 -0.17 -8.50
N GLN A 34 -11.57 -0.63 -8.36
CA GLN A 34 -11.14 -1.98 -8.70
C GLN A 34 -10.11 -2.45 -7.66
N PRO A 35 -10.53 -2.67 -6.39
CA PRO A 35 -9.61 -2.96 -5.28
C PRO A 35 -8.76 -4.20 -5.51
N LYS A 36 -9.27 -5.20 -6.25
CA LYS A 36 -8.48 -6.38 -6.65
C LYS A 36 -7.30 -6.02 -7.56
N GLN A 37 -7.48 -5.09 -8.50
CA GLN A 37 -6.36 -4.63 -9.34
C GLN A 37 -5.37 -3.78 -8.53
N ALA A 38 -5.86 -2.95 -7.61
CA ALA A 38 -4.99 -2.22 -6.70
C ALA A 38 -4.12 -3.18 -5.88
N LYS A 39 -4.72 -4.28 -5.39
CA LYS A 39 -4.01 -5.34 -4.67
C LYS A 39 -2.90 -5.95 -5.52
N ASP A 40 -3.15 -6.30 -6.77
CA ASP A 40 -2.13 -6.88 -7.67
C ASP A 40 -0.90 -5.96 -7.79
N TYR A 41 -1.09 -4.64 -7.92
CA TYR A 41 0.01 -3.68 -7.98
C TYR A 41 0.71 -3.45 -6.63
N PHE A 42 -0.03 -3.48 -5.52
CA PHE A 42 0.59 -3.46 -4.19
C PHE A 42 1.41 -4.73 -3.93
N ASP A 43 0.96 -5.89 -4.38
CA ASP A 43 1.70 -7.15 -4.27
C ASP A 43 2.99 -7.12 -5.09
N GLN A 44 2.93 -6.52 -6.27
CA GLN A 44 4.12 -6.25 -7.07
C GLN A 44 5.10 -5.36 -6.30
N LEU A 45 4.65 -4.24 -5.73
CA LEU A 45 5.50 -3.34 -4.94
C LEU A 45 6.13 -4.02 -3.73
N LEU A 46 5.34 -4.78 -2.97
CA LEU A 46 5.82 -5.49 -1.78
C LEU A 46 6.87 -6.56 -2.13
N THR A 47 6.81 -7.10 -3.35
CA THR A 47 7.74 -8.14 -3.81
C THR A 47 9.00 -7.54 -4.45
N GLU A 48 8.84 -6.55 -5.33
CA GLU A 48 9.91 -6.02 -6.17
C GLU A 48 10.61 -4.81 -5.53
N HIS A 49 9.89 -4.07 -4.68
CA HIS A 49 10.35 -2.84 -4.04
C HIS A 49 10.03 -2.82 -2.53
N PRO A 50 10.53 -3.80 -1.76
CA PRO A 50 10.18 -3.94 -0.35
C PRO A 50 10.63 -2.76 0.53
N ASP A 51 11.56 -1.93 0.06
CA ASP A 51 12.02 -0.71 0.72
C ASP A 51 11.20 0.54 0.34
N TYR A 52 10.22 0.42 -0.56
CA TYR A 52 9.35 1.53 -0.94
C TYR A 52 8.24 1.75 0.10
N LEU A 53 8.60 2.52 1.14
CA LEU A 53 7.79 2.78 2.33
C LEU A 53 6.33 3.23 2.07
N PRO A 54 6.01 4.07 1.08
CA PRO A 54 4.63 4.51 0.83
C PRO A 54 3.64 3.36 0.60
N THR A 55 4.12 2.20 0.15
CA THR A 55 3.31 1.00 -0.12
C THR A 55 2.56 0.52 1.12
N TYR A 56 3.23 0.46 2.27
CA TYR A 56 2.78 -0.33 3.41
C TYR A 56 1.49 0.18 4.03
N TYR A 57 1.33 1.50 4.16
CA TYR A 57 0.11 2.09 4.73
C TYR A 57 -1.11 1.76 3.88
N HIS A 58 -1.02 2.01 2.57
CA HIS A 58 -2.15 1.85 1.67
C HIS A 58 -2.44 0.39 1.35
N ALA A 59 -1.41 -0.45 1.26
CA ALA A 59 -1.58 -1.88 1.13
C ALA A 59 -2.26 -2.45 2.37
N ALA A 60 -1.76 -2.19 3.59
CA ALA A 60 -2.37 -2.71 4.81
C ALA A 60 -3.86 -2.33 4.92
N ALA A 61 -4.20 -1.05 4.68
CA ALA A 61 -5.58 -0.59 4.67
C ALA A 61 -6.45 -1.30 3.61
N LEU A 62 -5.94 -1.48 2.38
CA LEU A 62 -6.65 -2.23 1.33
C LEU A 62 -6.89 -3.69 1.73
N TYR A 63 -5.89 -4.32 2.34
CA TYR A 63 -5.98 -5.70 2.81
C TYR A 63 -7.01 -5.85 3.95
N THR A 64 -7.12 -4.86 4.83
CA THR A 64 -8.22 -4.76 5.81
C THR A 64 -9.58 -4.68 5.12
N ASP A 65 -9.74 -3.79 4.12
CA ASP A 65 -11.01 -3.63 3.38
C ASP A 65 -11.41 -4.90 2.59
N LEU A 66 -10.44 -5.74 2.25
CA LEU A 66 -10.64 -7.01 1.57
C LEU A 66 -10.83 -8.21 2.52
N ASP A 67 -10.92 -7.96 3.84
CA ASP A 67 -11.06 -8.97 4.90
C ASP A 67 -9.87 -9.94 5.00
N GLU A 68 -8.71 -9.56 4.45
CA GLU A 68 -7.45 -10.29 4.55
C GLU A 68 -6.64 -9.79 5.76
N ARG A 69 -7.24 -9.89 6.95
CA ARG A 69 -6.75 -9.26 8.20
C ARG A 69 -5.34 -9.71 8.62
N ASP A 70 -5.02 -11.00 8.53
CA ASP A 70 -3.69 -11.51 8.84
C ASP A 70 -2.60 -10.81 8.02
N LYS A 71 -2.90 -10.54 6.75
CA LYS A 71 -1.97 -9.88 5.84
C LYS A 71 -1.86 -8.40 6.13
N ALA A 72 -2.96 -7.74 6.48
CA ALA A 72 -2.96 -6.34 6.90
C ALA A 72 -2.08 -6.13 8.14
N ALA A 73 -2.21 -6.99 9.15
CA ALA A 73 -1.38 -6.95 10.37
C ALA A 73 0.12 -7.06 10.03
N GLU A 74 0.51 -8.05 9.23
CA GLU A 74 1.90 -8.24 8.78
C GLU A 74 2.43 -6.98 8.06
N LEU A 75 1.61 -6.34 7.23
CA LEU A 75 1.99 -5.15 6.48
C LEU A 75 2.15 -3.92 7.37
N TYR A 76 1.30 -3.72 8.36
CA TYR A 76 1.47 -2.65 9.34
C TYR A 76 2.78 -2.81 10.12
N GLU A 77 3.06 -4.01 10.62
CA GLU A 77 4.30 -4.31 11.34
C GLU A 77 5.53 -4.02 10.50
N LYS A 78 5.60 -4.56 9.28
CA LYS A 78 6.73 -4.33 8.35
C LYS A 78 6.88 -2.86 7.97
N GLY A 79 5.79 -2.16 7.72
CA GLY A 79 5.81 -0.74 7.41
C GLY A 79 6.41 0.08 8.55
N ILE A 80 6.05 -0.24 9.79
CA ILE A 80 6.55 0.43 11.00
C ILE A 80 8.04 0.18 11.18
N GLU A 81 8.49 -1.07 11.01
CA GLU A 81 9.91 -1.42 11.05
C GLU A 81 10.69 -0.64 9.99
N LEU A 82 10.23 -0.65 8.74
CA LEU A 82 10.87 0.07 7.65
C LEU A 82 10.89 1.59 7.88
N ALA A 83 9.81 2.17 8.41
CA ALA A 83 9.77 3.60 8.73
C ALA A 83 10.80 3.97 9.82
N ARG A 84 11.04 3.09 10.80
CA ARG A 84 12.10 3.26 11.80
C ARG A 84 13.49 3.18 11.17
N GLU A 85 13.73 2.17 10.33
CA GLU A 85 15.01 2.00 9.61
C GLU A 85 15.33 3.21 8.74
N GLN A 86 14.34 3.75 8.03
CA GLN A 86 14.48 4.92 7.16
C GLN A 86 14.43 6.25 7.93
N ASN A 87 14.29 6.23 9.26
CA ASN A 87 14.13 7.42 10.12
C ASN A 87 12.96 8.34 9.68
N ASN A 88 11.92 7.79 9.06
CA ASN A 88 10.77 8.53 8.58
C ASN A 88 9.70 8.68 9.68
N GLN A 89 9.87 9.71 10.50
CA GLN A 89 9.00 9.96 11.66
C GLN A 89 7.53 10.18 11.28
N LYS A 90 7.27 10.80 10.12
CA LYS A 90 5.90 11.05 9.67
C LYS A 90 5.20 9.73 9.32
N ALA A 91 5.81 8.92 8.45
CA ALA A 91 5.25 7.65 8.05
C ALA A 91 5.09 6.70 9.25
N LEU A 92 6.06 6.70 10.17
CA LEU A 92 5.99 5.92 11.41
C LEU A 92 4.73 6.27 12.22
N GLN A 93 4.45 7.56 12.42
CA GLN A 93 3.26 7.99 13.16
C GLN A 93 1.96 7.65 12.43
N GLU A 94 1.93 7.79 11.11
CA GLU A 94 0.77 7.45 10.28
C GLU A 94 0.47 5.95 10.35
N LEU A 95 1.49 5.10 10.20
CA LEU A 95 1.36 3.65 10.28
C LEU A 95 0.94 3.16 11.67
N GLN A 96 1.55 3.68 12.74
CA GLN A 96 1.18 3.29 14.11
C GLN A 96 -0.28 3.64 14.44
N ARG A 97 -0.75 4.81 13.99
CA ARG A 97 -2.15 5.20 14.18
C ARG A 97 -3.11 4.31 13.40
N ALA A 98 -2.76 3.96 12.17
CA ALA A 98 -3.58 3.09 11.35
C ALA A 98 -3.59 1.65 11.87
N GLN A 99 -2.46 1.13 12.35
CA GLN A 99 -2.39 -0.18 13.01
C GLN A 99 -3.28 -0.22 14.25
N GLN A 100 -3.21 0.80 15.10
CA GLN A 100 -4.05 0.84 16.30
C GLN A 100 -5.54 0.88 15.97
N ALA A 101 -5.95 1.67 14.97
CA ALA A 101 -7.34 1.66 14.51
C ALA A 101 -7.76 0.28 13.96
N PHE A 102 -6.87 -0.41 13.25
CA PHE A 102 -7.13 -1.76 12.75
C PHE A 102 -7.30 -2.80 13.87
N GLU A 103 -6.48 -2.71 14.93
CA GLU A 103 -6.57 -3.57 16.12
C GLU A 103 -7.86 -3.31 16.91
N ASP A 104 -8.21 -2.04 17.12
CA ASP A 104 -9.46 -1.64 17.78
C ASP A 104 -10.68 -2.19 17.01
N ASP A 105 -10.65 -2.17 15.67
CA ASP A 105 -11.67 -2.73 14.78
C ASP A 105 -11.71 -4.28 14.79
N GLU A 106 -10.68 -4.97 15.31
CA GLU A 106 -10.66 -6.43 15.48
C GLU A 106 -11.31 -6.87 16.79
N ASP A 107 -11.04 -6.12 17.86
CA ASP A 107 -11.54 -6.42 19.21
C ASP A 107 -13.07 -6.25 19.36
N GLU A 108 -13.74 -5.58 18.40
CA GLU A 108 -15.19 -5.38 18.40
C GLU A 108 -16.01 -6.59 17.86
N TRP A 109 -15.38 -7.64 17.35
CA TRP A 109 -16.03 -8.82 16.75
C TRP A 109 -15.89 -10.11 17.56
#